data_AF-A0AA38MGW9-F1
#
_entry.id   AF-A0AA38MGW9-F1
#
_cell.length_a   1.000
_cell.length_b   1.000
_cell.length_c   1.000
_cell.angle_alpha   90.00
_cell.angle_beta   90.00
_cell.angle_gamma   90.00
#
_symmetry.space_group_name_H-M   'P 1'
#
loop_
_entity.id
_entity.type
_entity.pdbx_description
1 polymer ?
#
loop_
_entity_poly.entity_id
_entity_poly.type
_entity_poly.pdbx_seq_one_letter_code
_entity_poly.pdbx_strand_id
1 'polypeptide(L)'
;MCQIKIGNGNCSEHGFIARLPENQKLAVKTCFETAGKAPRGKRYTKDWIDTCLLIRIKSPKLYRHLRSRELLPLSSPSTLSNYIRNMTVPMGFKPSYSKP
;
A
#
# COMPACT_ATOMS: atom_id res chain seq x y z
N MET A 1 -30.83 1.39 -6.12
CA MET A 1 -30.46 0.23 -6.95
C MET A 1 -29.51 0.71 -8.04
N CYS A 2 -28.23 0.36 -7.95
CA CYS A 2 -27.34 0.34 -9.12
C CYS A 2 -26.55 -0.95 -9.01
N GLN A 3 -27.06 -2.00 -9.67
CA GLN A 3 -26.36 -3.26 -9.86
C GLN A 3 -25.32 -3.03 -10.96
N ILE A 4 -24.08 -2.76 -10.60
CA ILE A 4 -22.97 -2.91 -11.55
C ILE A 4 -22.44 -4.33 -11.38
N LYS A 5 -22.93 -5.22 -12.24
CA LYS A 5 -22.34 -6.54 -12.48
C LYS A 5 -20.92 -6.32 -12.98
N ILE A 6 -19.92 -6.57 -12.13
CA ILE A 6 -18.57 -6.83 -12.63
C ILE A 6 -18.60 -8.24 -13.21
N GLY A 7 -18.76 -8.27 -14.53
CA GLY A 7 -18.68 -9.48 -15.31
C GLY A 7 -17.35 -10.19 -15.04
N ASN A 8 -17.45 -11.51 -14.99
CA ASN A 8 -16.35 -12.44 -15.03
C ASN A 8 -15.64 -12.27 -16.38
N GLY A 9 -14.71 -11.32 -16.46
CA GLY A 9 -13.95 -10.97 -17.65
C GLY A 9 -12.49 -11.30 -17.42
N ASN A 10 -12.00 -12.33 -18.11
CA ASN A 10 -10.58 -12.53 -18.38
C ASN A 10 -10.08 -11.41 -19.31
N CYS A 11 -9.96 -10.18 -18.80
CA CYS A 11 -9.60 -9.05 -19.63
C CYS A 11 -8.11 -9.09 -20.00
N SER A 12 -7.89 -9.18 -21.32
CA SER A 12 -6.61 -9.12 -22.01
C SER A 12 -5.97 -7.72 -21.96
N GLU A 13 -5.85 -7.10 -20.77
CA GLU A 13 -5.21 -5.79 -20.54
C GLU A 13 -3.66 -5.84 -20.53
N HIS A 14 -3.08 -6.95 -20.97
CA HIS A 14 -1.70 -7.32 -20.65
C HIS A 14 -0.62 -6.48 -21.38
N GLY A 15 -0.95 -5.81 -22.49
CA GLY A 15 0.05 -5.12 -23.32
C GLY A 15 0.51 -3.75 -22.80
N PHE A 16 -0.41 -2.93 -22.29
CA PHE A 16 -0.09 -1.56 -21.85
C PHE A 16 0.51 -1.56 -20.44
N ILE A 17 -0.09 -2.31 -19.51
CA ILE A 17 0.40 -2.43 -18.14
C ILE A 17 1.81 -3.05 -18.13
N ALA A 18 2.12 -3.99 -19.04
CA ALA A 18 3.46 -4.58 -19.13
C ALA A 18 4.55 -3.58 -19.52
N ARG A 19 4.21 -2.47 -20.19
CA ARG A 19 5.17 -1.43 -20.61
C ARG A 19 5.43 -0.35 -19.57
N LEU A 20 4.62 -0.30 -18.50
CA LEU A 20 4.81 0.66 -17.43
C LEU A 20 6.12 0.38 -16.66
N PRO A 21 6.71 1.35 -15.96
CA PRO A 21 7.73 1.09 -14.94
C PRO A 21 7.18 0.22 -13.81
N GLU A 22 8.03 -0.59 -13.17
CA GLU A 22 7.61 -1.54 -12.12
C GLU A 22 6.83 -0.88 -10.97
N ASN A 23 7.24 0.31 -10.53
CA ASN A 23 6.54 1.06 -9.50
C ASN A 23 5.11 1.44 -9.92
N GLN A 24 4.92 1.77 -11.20
CA GLN A 24 3.61 2.11 -11.75
C GLN A 24 2.76 0.85 -11.93
N LYS A 25 3.35 -0.27 -12.39
CA LYS A 25 2.66 -1.56 -12.46
C LYS A 25 2.15 -1.98 -11.09
N LEU A 26 2.98 -1.88 -10.06
CA LEU A 26 2.62 -2.22 -8.70
C LEU A 26 1.45 -1.37 -8.23
N ALA A 27 1.52 -0.04 -8.40
CA ALA A 27 0.44 0.85 -8.02
C ALA A 27 -0.89 0.51 -8.71
N VAL A 28 -0.85 0.30 -10.02
CA VAL A 28 -2.03 -0.05 -10.82
C VAL A 28 -2.63 -1.38 -10.36
N LYS A 29 -1.80 -2.43 -10.22
CA LYS A 29 -2.22 -3.74 -9.71
C LYS A 29 -2.88 -3.61 -8.34
N THR A 30 -2.25 -2.90 -7.41
CA THR A 30 -2.81 -2.73 -6.06
C THR A 30 -4.11 -1.92 -6.07
N CYS A 31 -4.25 -0.91 -6.94
CA CYS A 31 -5.52 -0.20 -7.13
C CYS A 31 -6.64 -1.15 -7.56
N PHE A 32 -6.40 -1.98 -8.58
CA PHE A 32 -7.39 -2.97 -9.02
C PHE A 32 -7.69 -4.03 -7.97
N GLU A 33 -6.68 -4.55 -7.28
CA GLU A 33 -6.87 -5.57 -6.24
C GLU A 33 -7.65 -5.05 -5.04
N THR A 34 -7.60 -3.75 -4.76
CA THR A 34 -8.27 -3.14 -3.61
C THR A 34 -9.56 -2.43 -3.96
N ALA A 35 -9.84 -2.25 -5.25
CA ALA A 35 -11.12 -1.78 -5.74
C ALA A 35 -12.23 -2.75 -5.32
N GLY A 36 -13.35 -2.22 -4.82
CA GLY A 36 -14.48 -3.03 -4.35
C GLY A 36 -14.26 -3.77 -3.01
N LYS A 37 -13.06 -3.74 -2.43
CA LYS A 37 -12.81 -4.31 -1.09
C LYS A 37 -13.11 -3.28 0.01
N ALA A 38 -13.56 -3.80 1.15
CA ALA A 38 -13.82 -2.99 2.33
C ALA A 38 -12.57 -2.14 2.71
N PRO A 39 -12.77 -0.93 3.26
CA PRO A 39 -11.66 -0.03 3.63
C PRO A 39 -10.80 -0.60 4.77
N ARG A 40 -11.33 -1.56 5.54
CA ARG A 40 -10.64 -2.25 6.63
C ARG A 40 -10.21 -3.65 6.19
N GLY A 41 -9.07 -4.12 6.71
CA GLY A 41 -8.58 -5.48 6.45
C GLY A 41 -7.87 -5.70 5.11
N LYS A 42 -7.57 -4.62 4.36
CA LYS A 42 -6.76 -4.72 3.14
C LYS A 42 -5.37 -5.26 3.47
N ARG A 43 -5.01 -6.39 2.85
CA ARG A 43 -3.66 -6.96 2.90
C ARG A 43 -2.87 -6.40 1.73
N TYR A 44 -1.68 -5.89 2.02
CA TYR A 44 -0.78 -5.29 1.05
C TYR A 44 0.47 -6.14 0.95
N THR A 45 1.07 -6.18 -0.24
CA THR A 45 2.40 -6.77 -0.44
C THR A 45 3.46 -5.95 0.28
N LYS A 46 4.60 -6.58 0.60
CA LYS A 46 5.71 -5.91 1.30
C LYS A 46 6.20 -4.69 0.50
N ASP A 47 6.38 -4.84 -0.81
CA ASP A 47 6.83 -3.78 -1.71
C ASP A 47 5.90 -2.56 -1.71
N TRP A 48 4.59 -2.80 -1.62
CA TRP A 48 3.61 -1.72 -1.53
C TRP A 48 3.65 -1.00 -0.17
N ILE A 49 3.87 -1.75 0.91
CA ILE A 49 4.03 -1.17 2.25
C ILE A 49 5.30 -0.31 2.31
N ASP A 50 6.40 -0.76 1.70
CA ASP A 50 7.64 0.02 1.61
C ASP A 50 7.43 1.30 0.79
N THR A 51 6.67 1.22 -0.31
CA THR A 51 6.26 2.40 -1.09
C THR A 51 5.42 3.37 -0.26
N CYS A 52 4.44 2.87 0.50
CA CYS A 52 3.65 3.67 1.43
C CYS A 52 4.54 4.36 2.48
N LEU A 53 5.56 3.66 2.98
CA LEU A 53 6.54 4.20 3.92
C LEU A 53 7.31 5.37 3.31
N LEU A 54 7.84 5.19 2.11
CA LEU A 54 8.61 6.22 1.40
C LEU A 54 7.78 7.49 1.16
N ILE A 55 6.51 7.34 0.75
CA ILE A 55 5.60 8.48 0.57
C ILE A 55 5.40 9.22 1.89
N ARG A 56 5.19 8.48 3.00
CA ARG A 56 5.01 9.07 4.33
C ARG A 56 6.26 9.81 4.81
N ILE A 57 7.45 9.24 4.58
CA ILE A 57 8.74 9.86 4.93
C ILE A 57 8.93 11.15 4.14
N LYS A 58 8.66 11.13 2.83
CA LYS A 58 8.82 12.30 1.96
C LYS A 58 7.84 13.42 2.33
N SER A 59 6.58 13.10 2.59
CA SER A 59 5.60 14.09 3.06
C SER A 59 4.42 13.42 3.79
N PRO A 60 4.34 13.58 5.13
CA PRO A 60 3.18 13.09 5.89
C PRO A 60 1.87 13.80 5.53
N LYS A 61 1.95 15.04 5.04
CA LYS A 61 0.78 15.81 4.56
C LYS A 61 0.25 15.21 3.26
N LEU A 62 1.14 14.92 2.30
CA LEU A 62 0.78 14.25 1.04
C LEU A 62 0.16 12.88 1.31
N TYR A 63 0.77 12.09 2.20
CA TYR A 63 0.26 10.77 2.57
C TYR A 63 -1.20 10.83 3.08
N ARG A 64 -1.48 11.77 3.99
CA ARG A 64 -2.84 11.98 4.52
C ARG A 64 -3.79 12.43 3.43
N HIS A 65 -3.37 13.35 2.56
CA HIS A 65 -4.18 13.85 1.47
C HIS A 65 -4.58 12.72 0.49
N LEU A 66 -3.60 11.95 0.01
CA LEU A 66 -3.80 10.81 -0.89
C LEU A 66 -4.74 9.76 -0.28
N ARG A 67 -4.58 9.46 1.02
CA ARG A 67 -5.44 8.51 1.74
C ARG A 67 -6.87 9.04 1.92
N SER A 68 -7.01 10.30 2.33
CA SER A 68 -8.34 10.91 2.61
C SER A 68 -9.20 11.04 1.36
N ARG A 69 -8.58 11.21 0.19
CA ARG A 69 -9.25 11.27 -1.10
C ARG A 69 -9.33 9.91 -1.80
N GLU A 70 -8.88 8.85 -1.15
CA GLU A 70 -8.84 7.49 -1.68
C GLU A 70 -8.18 7.38 -3.07
N LEU A 71 -7.24 8.29 -3.37
CA LEU A 71 -6.54 8.36 -4.66
C LEU A 71 -5.62 7.15 -4.86
N LEU A 72 -5.08 6.63 -3.77
CA LEU A 72 -4.27 5.42 -3.75
C LEU A 72 -4.67 4.54 -2.56
N PRO A 73 -4.59 3.22 -2.70
CA PRO A 73 -4.89 2.29 -1.63
C PRO A 73 -3.74 2.24 -0.61
N LEU A 74 -3.64 3.28 0.21
CA LEU A 74 -2.57 3.41 1.21
C LEU A 74 -2.88 2.61 2.48
N SER A 75 -1.84 2.11 3.15
CA SER A 75 -1.97 1.45 4.46
C SER A 75 -2.24 2.47 5.57
N SER A 76 -2.86 2.05 6.68
CA SER A 76 -3.12 3.00 7.76
C SER A 76 -1.80 3.44 8.41
N PRO A 77 -1.70 4.68 8.93
CA PRO A 77 -0.52 5.11 9.67
C PRO A 77 -0.16 4.15 10.80
N SER A 78 -1.17 3.56 11.47
CA SER A 78 -1.02 2.55 12.52
C SER A 78 -0.45 1.24 11.98
N THR A 79 -0.92 0.76 10.82
CA THR A 79 -0.38 -0.42 10.12
C THR A 79 1.08 -0.21 9.79
N LEU A 80 1.41 0.97 9.27
CA LEU A 80 2.78 1.32 8.89
C LEU A 80 3.70 1.42 10.11
N SER A 81 3.23 2.01 11.20
CA SER A 81 3.97 2.04 12.47
C SER A 81 4.18 0.65 13.05
N ASN A 82 3.19 -0.24 12.94
CA ASN A 82 3.35 -1.65 13.35
C ASN A 82 4.36 -2.39 12.46
N TYR A 83 4.31 -2.14 11.16
CA TYR A 83 5.27 -2.71 10.21
C TYR A 83 6.70 -2.28 10.52
N ILE A 84 6.95 -1.00 10.78
CA ILE A 84 8.28 -0.50 11.18
C ILE A 84 8.74 -1.14 12.48
N ARG A 85 7.87 -1.27 13.49
CA ARG A 85 8.22 -1.92 14.77
C ARG A 85 8.61 -3.38 14.61
N ASN A 86 7.95 -4.10 13.70
CA ASN A 86 8.19 -5.51 13.44
C ASN A 86 9.27 -5.74 12.37
N MET A 87 9.80 -4.67 11.77
CA MET A 87 10.87 -4.77 10.79
C MET A 87 12.14 -5.14 11.54
N THR A 88 12.58 -6.39 11.39
CA THR A 88 13.87 -6.85 11.90
C THR A 88 14.96 -6.13 11.12
N VAL A 89 15.46 -5.02 11.67
CA VAL A 89 16.63 -4.34 11.13
C VAL A 89 17.87 -5.17 11.48
N PRO A 90 18.58 -5.75 10.50
CA PRO A 90 19.84 -6.39 10.80
C PRO A 90 20.85 -5.29 11.15
N MET A 91 21.26 -5.28 12.41
CA MET A 91 22.40 -4.54 12.99
C MET A 91 22.12 -3.10 13.50
N GLY A 92 22.34 -2.90 14.81
CA GLY A 92 22.61 -1.58 15.43
C GLY A 92 21.53 -1.03 16.35
N PHE A 93 20.24 -1.17 16.03
CA PHE A 93 19.15 -0.64 16.86
C PHE A 93 18.65 -1.69 17.86
N LYS A 94 19.44 -1.91 18.91
CA LYS A 94 18.91 -2.51 20.15
C LYS A 94 17.93 -1.47 20.73
N PRO A 95 16.67 -1.80 21.07
CA PRO A 95 15.90 -0.91 21.93
C PRO A 95 16.66 -0.79 23.25
N SER A 96 17.28 0.35 23.48
CA SER A 96 17.89 0.72 24.75
C SER A 96 16.79 1.02 25.76
N TYR A 97 16.10 -0.04 26.20
CA TYR A 97 15.52 -0.06 27.53
C TYR A 97 16.54 -0.74 28.44
N SER A 98 17.28 0.09 29.15
CA SER A 98 18.29 -0.24 30.14
C SER A 98 17.68 -0.35 31.54
N LYS A 99 17.91 -1.50 32.21
CA LYS A 99 18.36 -1.71 33.62
C LYS A 99 17.50 -1.19 34.80
N PRO A 100 17.64 -1.69 36.05
CA PRO A 100 18.70 -2.54 36.66
C PRO A 100 18.49 -4.06 36.58
#